data_AF-A0AAW1ME29-F1
#
_entry.id   AF-A0AAW1ME29-F1
#
_cell.length_a   1.000
_cell.length_b   1.000
_cell.length_c   1.000
_cell.angle_alpha   90.00
_cell.angle_beta   90.00
_cell.angle_gamma   90.00
#
_symmetry.space_group_name_H-M   'P 1'
#
loop_
_entity.id
_entity.type
_entity.pdbx_description
1 polymer ?
#
loop_
_entity_poly.entity_id
_entity_poly.type
_entity_poly.pdbx_seq_one_letter_code
_entity_poly.pdbx_strand_id
1 'polypeptide(L)'
;MLILPLLIGIIVWYLITCLKWKKKIFDFMEKMPGLRWYPFVGTFKVFSSASREDVIYRFIDVSEKYAPFYRSWNGHIPQIHLMKPEHIQILLRSSTHAAKGPFYRNI
;
A
#
# COMPACT_ATOMS: atom_id res chain seq x y z
N MET A 1 -34.80 -1.48 -21.23
CA MET A 1 -33.66 -0.97 -22.06
C MET A 1 -32.77 0.05 -21.34
N LEU A 2 -33.02 0.42 -20.07
CA LEU A 2 -32.20 1.36 -19.29
C LEU A 2 -31.06 0.71 -18.49
N ILE A 3 -31.08 -0.62 -18.31
CA ILE A 3 -30.09 -1.34 -17.51
C ILE A 3 -28.71 -1.33 -18.18
N LEU A 4 -28.67 -1.51 -19.50
CA LEU A 4 -27.43 -1.53 -20.28
C LEU A 4 -26.65 -0.19 -20.20
N PRO A 5 -27.24 0.99 -20.47
CA PRO A 5 -26.51 2.24 -20.35
C PRO A 5 -26.11 2.55 -18.90
N LEU A 6 -26.90 2.14 -17.90
CA LEU A 6 -26.54 2.29 -16.49
C LEU A 6 -25.28 1.47 -16.14
N LEU A 7 -25.22 0.21 -16.56
CA LEU A 7 -24.06 -0.65 -16.35
C LEU A 7 -22.81 -0.08 -17.04
N ILE A 8 -22.95 0.41 -18.27
CA ILE A 8 -21.86 1.07 -18.99
C ILE A 8 -21.38 2.30 -18.20
N GLY A 9 -22.30 3.13 -17.71
CA GLY A 9 -21.97 4.29 -16.88
C GLY A 9 -21.18 3.93 -15.62
N ILE A 10 -21.58 2.88 -14.91
CA ILE A 10 -20.88 2.38 -13.71
C ILE A 10 -19.48 1.87 -14.08
N ILE A 11 -19.35 1.12 -15.17
CA ILE A 11 -18.05 0.60 -15.63
C ILE A 11 -17.11 1.75 -16.00
N VAL A 12 -17.59 2.73 -16.75
CA VAL A 12 -16.79 3.91 -17.13
C VAL A 12 -16.37 4.71 -15.89
N TRP A 13 -17.29 4.95 -14.95
CA TRP A 13 -16.99 5.63 -13.71
C TRP A 13 -15.94 4.88 -12.86
N TYR A 14 -16.07 3.56 -12.77
CA TYR A 14 -15.11 2.71 -12.08
C TYR A 14 -13.72 2.77 -12.73
N LEU A 15 -13.65 2.64 -14.06
CA LEU A 15 -12.40 2.73 -14.83
C LEU A 15 -11.72 4.09 -14.64
N ILE A 16 -12.46 5.19 -14.71
CA ILE A 16 -11.93 6.54 -14.47
C ILE A 16 -11.35 6.64 -13.05
N THR A 17 -12.05 6.10 -12.05
CA THR A 17 -11.60 6.10 -10.66
C THR A 17 -10.32 5.28 -10.49
N CYS A 18 -10.24 4.09 -11.09
CA CYS A 18 -9.05 3.25 -11.09
C CYS A 18 -7.86 3.94 -11.78
N LEU A 19 -8.07 4.60 -12.92
CA LEU A 19 -7.01 5.32 -13.64
C LEU A 19 -6.48 6.52 -12.84
N LYS A 20 -7.37 7.27 -12.18
CA LYS A 20 -6.99 8.38 -11.28
C LYS A 20 -6.18 7.86 -10.10
N TRP A 21 -6.62 6.78 -9.46
CA TRP A 21 -5.91 6.14 -8.35
C TRP A 21 -4.53 5.62 -8.79
N LYS A 22 -4.45 4.96 -9.95
CA LYS A 22 -3.20 4.48 -10.52
C LYS A 22 -2.18 5.60 -10.68
N LYS A 23 -2.57 6.69 -11.35
CA LYS A 23 -1.68 7.83 -11.59
C LYS A 23 -1.24 8.54 -10.30
N LYS A 24 -2.15 8.69 -9.33
CA LYS A 24 -1.90 9.45 -8.10
C LYS A 24 -1.12 8.68 -7.05
N ILE A 25 -1.34 7.36 -6.94
CA ILE A 25 -0.79 6.55 -5.86
C ILE A 25 0.11 5.46 -6.42
N PHE A 26 -0.44 4.57 -7.25
CA PHE A 26 0.28 3.38 -7.71
C PHE A 26 1.57 3.70 -8.45
N ASP A 27 1.53 4.65 -9.40
CA ASP A 27 2.70 4.99 -10.22
C ASP A 27 3.80 5.69 -9.41
N PHE A 28 3.47 6.37 -8.32
CA PHE A 28 4.46 6.92 -7.38
C PHE A 28 5.05 5.82 -6.48
N MET A 29 4.20 4.91 -6.01
CA MET A 29 4.61 3.78 -5.18
C MET A 29 5.55 2.85 -5.95
N GLU A 30 5.23 2.48 -7.18
CA GLU A 30 6.04 1.55 -7.98
C GLU A 30 7.46 2.05 -8.30
N LYS A 31 7.72 3.36 -8.17
CA LYS A 31 9.09 3.92 -8.27
C LYS A 31 9.98 3.57 -7.08
N MET A 32 9.38 3.24 -5.93
CA MET A 32 10.12 2.84 -4.75
C MET A 32 10.46 1.34 -4.78
N PRO A 33 11.64 0.95 -4.26
CA PRO A 33 11.97 -0.46 -4.09
C PRO A 33 10.99 -1.10 -3.10
N GLY A 34 10.72 -2.39 -3.28
CA GLY A 34 9.91 -3.14 -2.34
C GLY A 34 9.14 -4.28 -2.98
N LEU A 35 8.10 -4.73 -2.26
CA LEU A 35 7.38 -5.94 -2.63
C LEU A 35 6.41 -5.69 -3.80
N ARG A 36 6.30 -6.71 -4.66
CA ARG A 36 5.35 -6.71 -5.78
C ARG A 36 3.92 -6.68 -5.28
N TRP A 37 3.12 -5.76 -5.82
CA TRP A 37 1.71 -5.66 -5.52
C TRP A 37 0.88 -6.69 -6.30
N TYR A 38 -0.09 -7.29 -5.63
CA TYR A 38 -1.17 -8.08 -6.20
C TYR A 38 -2.53 -7.44 -5.85
N PRO A 39 -3.44 -7.22 -6.81
CA PRO A 39 -4.63 -6.39 -6.61
C PRO A 39 -5.50 -6.71 -5.38
N PHE A 40 -5.65 -8.00 -5.04
CA PHE A 40 -6.51 -8.43 -3.94
C PHE A 40 -5.75 -8.66 -2.62
N VAL A 41 -4.54 -9.22 -2.70
CA VAL A 41 -3.76 -9.62 -1.52
C VAL A 41 -2.63 -8.66 -1.18
N GLY A 42 -2.48 -7.56 -1.92
CA GLY A 42 -1.37 -6.63 -1.74
C GLY A 42 -0.03 -7.33 -1.86
N THR A 43 0.82 -7.21 -0.83
CA THR A 43 2.13 -7.88 -0.76
C THR A 43 2.13 -9.11 0.15
N PHE A 44 0.97 -9.53 0.66
CA PHE A 44 0.86 -10.63 1.63
C PHE A 44 1.32 -11.99 1.09
N LYS A 45 1.44 -12.16 -0.22
CA LYS A 45 1.94 -13.40 -0.85
C LYS A 45 3.33 -13.81 -0.32
N VAL A 46 4.16 -12.87 0.12
CA VAL A 46 5.48 -13.18 0.70
C VAL A 46 5.38 -13.83 2.09
N PHE A 47 4.26 -13.61 2.77
CA PHE A 47 3.98 -14.11 4.13
C PHE A 47 3.06 -15.34 4.13
N SER A 48 2.41 -15.68 3.01
CA SER A 48 1.45 -16.79 2.96
C SER A 48 2.08 -18.17 3.19
N SER A 49 3.40 -18.31 3.01
CA SER A 49 4.14 -19.55 3.26
C SER A 49 4.85 -19.59 4.62
N ALA A 50 4.80 -18.49 5.40
CA ALA A 50 5.44 -18.43 6.71
C ALA A 50 4.50 -19.01 7.78
N SER A 51 5.06 -19.77 8.74
CA SER A 51 4.36 -20.07 9.99
C SER A 51 4.10 -18.77 10.77
N ARG A 52 3.20 -18.79 11.76
CA ARG A 52 2.89 -17.58 12.56
C ARG A 52 4.13 -17.04 13.25
N GLU A 53 4.98 -17.95 13.69
CA GLU A 53 6.23 -17.71 14.39
C GLU A 53 7.28 -17.10 13.43
N ASP A 54 7.23 -17.47 12.15
CA ASP A 54 8.20 -17.04 11.13
C ASP A 54 7.86 -15.72 10.44
N VAL A 55 6.64 -15.19 10.62
CA VAL A 55 6.21 -13.93 9.96
C VAL A 55 7.17 -12.79 10.27
N ILE A 56 7.65 -12.71 11.52
CA ILE A 56 8.59 -11.67 11.96
C ILE A 56 9.94 -11.81 11.25
N TYR A 57 10.50 -13.03 11.18
CA TYR A 57 11.74 -13.27 10.45
C TYR A 57 11.60 -12.93 8.97
N ARG A 58 10.45 -13.26 8.38
CA ARG A 58 10.17 -12.88 6.99
C ARG A 58 10.11 -11.36 6.79
N PHE A 59 9.61 -10.64 7.78
CA PHE A 59 9.58 -9.18 7.76
C PHE A 59 10.98 -8.59 7.89
N ILE A 60 11.85 -9.19 8.71
CA ILE A 60 13.26 -8.83 8.82
C ILE A 60 13.96 -9.05 7.48
N ASP A 61 13.83 -10.23 6.85
CA ASP A 61 14.43 -10.52 5.53
C ASP A 61 14.06 -9.45 4.48
N VAL A 62 12.78 -9.08 4.43
CA VAL A 62 12.27 -8.08 3.48
C VAL A 62 12.85 -6.71 3.81
N SER A 63 12.92 -6.36 5.09
CA SER A 63 13.43 -5.07 5.54
C SER A 63 14.93 -4.94 5.27
N GLU A 64 15.71 -5.98 5.49
CA GLU A 64 17.13 -6.02 5.14
C GLU A 64 17.35 -5.95 3.63
N LYS A 65 16.54 -6.69 2.85
CA LYS A 65 16.65 -6.72 1.38
C LYS A 65 16.39 -5.37 0.72
N TYR A 66 15.46 -4.58 1.26
CA TYR A 66 15.06 -3.30 0.66
C TYR A 66 15.39 -2.10 1.55
N ALA A 67 16.26 -2.26 2.55
CA ALA A 67 16.76 -1.16 3.35
C ALA A 67 17.35 -0.05 2.45
N PRO A 68 17.29 1.23 2.85
CA PRO A 68 16.79 1.74 4.14
C PRO A 68 15.33 2.24 4.12
N PHE A 69 14.66 2.15 2.97
CA PHE A 69 13.24 2.48 2.83
C PHE A 69 12.63 1.64 1.72
N TYR A 70 11.41 1.16 1.92
CA TYR A 70 10.74 0.34 0.93
C TYR A 70 9.24 0.45 1.00
N ARG A 71 8.57 0.04 -0.08
CA ARG A 71 7.13 -0.05 -0.14
C ARG A 71 6.60 -1.46 0.10
N SER A 72 5.43 -1.52 0.72
CA SER A 72 4.56 -2.70 0.73
C SER A 72 3.12 -2.28 0.47
N TRP A 73 2.22 -3.26 0.42
CA TRP A 73 0.81 -3.02 0.20
C TRP A 73 -0.04 -3.90 1.12
N ASN A 74 -0.98 -3.28 1.82
CA ASN A 74 -2.04 -3.97 2.53
C ASN A 74 -3.32 -3.92 1.68
N GLY A 75 -3.55 -4.97 0.88
CA GLY A 75 -4.57 -4.93 -0.17
C GLY A 75 -4.28 -3.80 -1.17
N HIS A 76 -5.15 -2.80 -1.24
CA HIS A 76 -5.00 -1.59 -2.07
C HIS A 76 -4.42 -0.39 -1.31
N ILE A 77 -4.12 -0.54 -0.02
CA ILE A 77 -3.56 0.55 0.80
C ILE A 77 -2.04 0.51 0.69
N PRO A 78 -1.40 1.55 0.16
CA PRO A 78 0.06 1.64 0.10
C PRO A 78 0.65 1.80 1.51
N GLN A 79 1.78 1.16 1.75
CA GLN A 79 2.55 1.30 2.99
C GLN A 79 4.00 1.59 2.64
N ILE A 80 4.61 2.50 3.40
CA ILE A 80 6.02 2.85 3.26
C ILE A 80 6.69 2.55 4.59
N HIS A 81 7.77 1.78 4.54
CA HIS A 81 8.58 1.40 5.68
C HIS A 81 9.81 2.28 5.70
N LEU A 82 10.03 2.97 6.82
CA LEU A 82 11.16 3.88 7.04
C LEU A 82 12.02 3.30 8.16
N MET A 83 13.30 3.08 7.88
CA MET A 83 14.22 2.47 8.86
C MET A 83 15.24 3.46 9.41
N LYS A 84 15.35 4.66 8.81
CA LYS A 84 16.26 5.71 9.24
C LYS A 84 15.58 6.66 10.24
N PRO A 85 16.18 6.91 11.42
CA PRO A 85 15.63 7.82 12.42
C PRO A 85 15.36 9.22 11.87
N GLU A 86 16.20 9.72 10.97
CA GLU A 86 16.08 11.07 10.40
C GLU A 86 14.79 11.21 9.57
N HIS A 87 14.44 10.18 8.80
CA HIS A 87 13.21 10.17 8.00
C HIS A 87 11.96 10.11 8.90
N ILE A 88 12.03 9.32 9.97
CA ILE A 88 10.97 9.21 10.96
C ILE A 88 10.76 10.56 11.66
N GLN A 89 11.84 11.24 12.06
CA GLN A 89 11.78 12.53 12.72
C GLN A 89 11.09 13.61 11.86
N ILE A 90 11.37 13.63 10.55
CA ILE A 90 10.70 14.55 9.61
C ILE A 90 9.18 14.29 9.59
N LEU A 91 8.78 13.02 9.50
CA LEU A 91 7.37 12.64 9.48
C LEU A 91 6.65 13.00 10.79
N LEU A 92 7.28 12.70 11.94
CA LEU A 92 6.71 12.95 13.26
C LEU A 92 6.60 14.44 13.61
N ARG A 93 7.46 15.30 13.03
CA ARG A 93 7.37 16.76 13.18
C ARG A 93 6.25 17.39 12.36
N SER A 94 5.71 16.67 11.38
CA SER A 94 4.67 17.18 10.49
C SER A 94 3.30 17.15 11.15
N SER A 95 2.78 18.30 11.57
CA SER A 95 1.43 18.43 12.13
C SER A 95 0.31 18.20 11.11
N THR A 96 0.61 18.34 9.81
CA THR A 96 -0.38 18.22 8.72
C THR A 96 -0.41 16.85 8.06
N HIS A 97 0.67 16.06 8.14
CA HIS A 97 0.78 14.77 7.44
C HIS A 97 0.84 13.54 8.37
N ALA A 98 0.88 13.72 9.69
CA ALA A 98 0.90 12.65 10.68
C ALA A 98 -0.52 12.21 11.14
N ALA A 99 -1.49 12.22 10.23
CA ALA A 99 -2.83 11.73 10.56
C ALA A 99 -2.80 10.22 10.84
N LYS A 100 -3.58 9.76 11.82
CA LYS A 100 -3.71 8.33 12.11
C LYS A 100 -4.22 7.59 10.87
N GLY A 101 -3.66 6.41 10.62
CA GLY A 101 -4.04 5.56 9.50
C GLY A 101 -5.51 5.12 9.57
N PRO A 102 -6.08 4.64 8.45
CA PRO A 102 -7.49 4.23 8.36
C PRO A 102 -7.89 3.15 9.38
N PHE A 103 -6.93 2.34 9.85
CA PHE A 103 -7.15 1.31 10.87
C PHE A 103 -7.57 1.86 12.24
N TYR A 104 -7.30 3.13 12.54
CA TYR A 104 -7.66 3.78 13.81
C TYR A 104 -9.01 4.50 13.75
N ARG A 105 -9.70 4.51 12.60
CA ARG A 105 -10.95 5.28 12.47
C ARG A 105 -12.10 4.70 13.30
N ASN A 106 -12.04 3.40 13.61
CA ASN A 106 -13.13 2.64 14.22
C ASN A 106 -12.73 1.98 15.56
N ILE A 107 -11.62 2.41 16.15
CA ILE A 107 -11.15 2.00 17.48
C ILE A 107 -11.18 3.25 18.35
#